data_AF-A0A660VRL9-F1
#
_entry.id   AF-A0A660VRL9-F1
#
_cell.length_a   1.000
_cell.length_b   1.000
_cell.length_c   1.000
_cell.angle_alpha   90.00
_cell.angle_beta   90.00
_cell.angle_gamma   90.00
#
_symmetry.space_group_name_H-M   'P 1'
#
loop_
_entity.id
_entity.type
_entity.pdbx_description
1 polymer ?
#
loop_
_entity_poly.entity_id
_entity_poly.type
_entity_poly.pdbx_seq_one_letter_code
_entity_poly.pdbx_strand_id
1 'polypeptide(L)'
;MEQRIVKTLWDAFALFWRGRDIFRTIYQRFQREEKRFRKRMRGDTLRSLYKEIGLEELQKLRDECVAPSAAKLRQAAPHSETTQATALAGNLSVIYHRISLLIEHNIALQEGRGRDTVDDSRAALLRYMEEIHRLIRACERLFEELASSLRYETFFIRSLYLHWQTVSPDRDALRTIYRKMYAGGMVEGLLEVAEDFLRSGFYMRAKEVLEKTRSRLRLIKRQEQRSSLEARLRRLQAEVENALNKTLGGV
;
A
#
# COMPACT_ATOMS: atom_id res chain seq x y z
N MET A 1 18.69 6.99 -15.01
CA MET A 1 18.28 7.78 -13.83
C MET A 1 16.89 7.38 -13.37
N GLU A 2 15.94 7.21 -14.29
CA GLU A 2 14.53 6.83 -14.05
C GLU A 2 14.33 5.55 -13.24
N GLN A 3 15.02 4.44 -13.56
CA GLN A 3 14.82 3.17 -12.82
C GLN A 3 15.10 3.26 -11.31
N ARG A 4 16.08 4.07 -10.89
CA ARG A 4 16.39 4.28 -9.46
C ARG A 4 15.26 5.03 -8.75
N ILE A 5 14.62 5.97 -9.44
CA ILE A 5 13.49 6.74 -8.91
C ILE A 5 12.28 5.83 -8.80
N VAL A 6 11.95 5.07 -9.85
CA VAL A 6 10.84 4.12 -9.83
C VAL A 6 11.02 3.07 -8.73
N LYS A 7 12.23 2.56 -8.52
CA LYS A 7 12.53 1.67 -7.40
C LYS A 7 12.27 2.36 -6.04
N THR A 8 12.74 3.60 -5.88
CA THR A 8 12.50 4.38 -4.65
C THR A 8 11.00 4.58 -4.38
N LEU A 9 10.22 4.87 -5.42
CA LEU A 9 8.77 5.02 -5.34
C LEU A 9 8.08 3.69 -5.00
N TRP A 10 8.52 2.58 -5.61
CA TRP A 10 8.04 1.24 -5.26
C TRP A 10 8.34 0.90 -3.79
N ASP A 11 9.56 1.15 -3.31
CA ASP A 11 9.93 0.87 -1.93
C ASP A 11 9.04 1.67 -0.96
N ALA A 12 8.78 2.95 -1.25
CA ALA A 12 7.87 3.77 -0.46
C ALA A 12 6.43 3.22 -0.49
N PHE A 13 5.94 2.85 -1.68
CA PHE A 13 4.64 2.23 -1.87
C PHE A 13 4.51 0.95 -1.02
N ALA A 14 5.50 0.06 -1.07
CA ALA A 14 5.51 -1.19 -0.33
C ALA A 14 5.52 -0.95 1.19
N LEU A 15 6.34 -0.03 1.68
CA LEU A 15 6.39 0.35 3.10
C LEU A 15 5.06 0.93 3.58
N PHE A 16 4.44 1.80 2.77
CA PHE A 16 3.15 2.38 3.10
C PHE A 16 2.07 1.30 3.27
N TRP A 17 1.90 0.40 2.30
CA TRP A 17 0.84 -0.61 2.37
C TRP A 17 1.02 -1.59 3.54
N ARG A 18 2.28 -1.96 3.85
CA ARG A 18 2.61 -2.72 5.07
C ARG A 18 2.21 -1.96 6.34
N GLY A 19 2.63 -0.70 6.44
CA GLY A 19 2.27 0.17 7.56
C GLY A 19 0.75 0.35 7.69
N ARG A 20 0.04 0.52 6.58
CA ARG A 20 -1.42 0.65 6.54
C ARG A 20 -2.09 -0.57 7.17
N ASP A 21 -1.65 -1.78 6.85
CA ASP A 21 -2.24 -3.01 7.40
C ASP A 21 -1.96 -3.19 8.91
N ILE A 22 -0.76 -2.80 9.36
CA ILE A 22 -0.42 -2.74 10.80
C ILE A 22 -1.36 -1.75 11.49
N PHE A 23 -1.47 -0.51 10.98
CA PHE A 23 -2.34 0.50 11.57
C PHE A 23 -3.80 0.07 11.58
N ARG A 24 -4.30 -0.58 10.51
CA ARG A 24 -5.68 -1.08 10.47
C ARG A 24 -5.96 -2.01 11.65
N THR A 25 -5.01 -2.87 12.01
CA THR A 25 -5.14 -3.78 13.14
C THR A 25 -5.18 -3.02 14.47
N ILE A 26 -4.27 -2.08 14.66
CA ILE A 26 -4.23 -1.19 15.85
C ILE A 26 -5.55 -0.41 15.97
N TYR A 27 -6.00 0.19 14.87
CA TYR A 27 -7.20 1.01 14.82
C TYR A 27 -8.47 0.20 15.11
N GLN A 28 -8.55 -1.05 14.65
CA GLN A 28 -9.65 -1.95 15.02
C GLN A 28 -9.68 -2.25 16.51
N ARG A 29 -8.53 -2.45 17.16
CA ARG A 29 -8.46 -2.60 18.63
C ARG A 29 -8.89 -1.31 19.32
N PHE A 30 -8.39 -0.16 18.87
CA PHE A 30 -8.79 1.16 19.36
C PHE A 30 -10.31 1.37 19.28
N GLN A 31 -10.94 1.04 18.15
CA GLN A 31 -12.39 1.19 17.97
C GLN A 31 -13.21 0.32 18.94
N ARG A 32 -12.73 -0.88 19.28
CA ARG A 32 -13.39 -1.74 20.29
C ARG A 32 -13.36 -1.11 21.67
N GLU A 33 -12.27 -0.42 22.00
CA GLU A 33 -12.05 0.21 23.30
C GLU A 33 -12.50 1.68 23.36
N GLU A 34 -12.96 2.27 22.25
CA GLU A 34 -13.27 3.70 22.13
C GLU A 34 -14.26 4.19 23.21
N LYS A 35 -15.29 3.41 23.51
CA LYS A 35 -16.27 3.73 24.56
C LYS A 35 -15.65 3.85 25.94
N ARG A 36 -14.58 3.10 26.23
CA ARG A 36 -13.83 3.21 27.49
C ARG A 36 -13.00 4.49 27.50
N PHE A 37 -12.32 4.82 26.40
CA PHE A 37 -11.54 6.07 26.27
C PHE A 37 -12.38 7.34 26.39
N ARG A 38 -13.68 7.29 26.10
CA ARG A 38 -14.57 8.46 26.30
C ARG A 38 -14.93 8.70 27.76
N LYS A 39 -14.73 7.73 28.65
CA LYS A 39 -14.96 7.86 30.09
C LYS A 39 -13.70 8.30 30.81
N ARG A 40 -13.86 9.03 31.91
CA ARG A 40 -12.75 9.31 32.83
C ARG A 40 -12.20 7.99 33.39
N MET A 41 -10.88 7.91 33.51
CA MET A 41 -10.20 6.72 34.02
C MET A 41 -8.92 7.10 34.76
N ARG A 42 -8.40 6.15 35.55
CA ARG A 42 -7.11 6.31 36.24
C ARG A 42 -5.96 6.13 35.24
N GLY A 43 -4.82 6.75 35.55
CA GLY A 43 -3.61 6.66 34.71
C GLY A 43 -3.20 5.21 34.42
N ASP A 44 -3.22 4.34 35.43
CA ASP A 44 -2.89 2.92 35.29
C ASP A 44 -3.79 2.20 34.28
N THR A 45 -5.09 2.50 34.31
CA THR A 45 -6.07 1.95 33.37
C THR A 45 -5.81 2.46 31.95
N LEU A 46 -5.49 3.75 31.81
CA LEU A 46 -5.13 4.33 30.51
C LEU A 46 -3.86 3.67 29.95
N ARG A 47 -2.82 3.47 30.78
CA ARG A 47 -1.60 2.78 30.36
C ARG A 47 -1.84 1.33 29.92
N SER A 48 -2.71 0.59 30.62
CA SER A 48 -3.11 -0.76 30.17
C SER A 48 -3.76 -0.71 28.81
N LEU A 49 -4.69 0.24 28.60
CA LEU A 49 -5.36 0.41 27.32
C LEU A 49 -4.39 0.78 26.18
N TYR A 50 -3.39 1.64 26.43
CA TYR A 50 -2.34 1.95 25.44
C TYR A 50 -1.56 0.69 25.01
N LYS A 51 -1.31 -0.24 25.94
CA LYS A 51 -0.69 -1.54 25.61
C LYS A 51 -1.65 -2.42 24.81
N GLU A 52 -2.91 -2.52 25.25
CA GLU A 52 -3.94 -3.34 24.60
C GLU A 52 -4.20 -2.90 23.14
N ILE A 53 -4.23 -1.59 22.85
CA ILE A 53 -4.38 -1.09 21.48
C ILE A 53 -3.15 -1.34 20.61
N GLY A 54 -1.97 -1.55 21.20
CA GLY A 54 -0.72 -1.81 20.50
C GLY A 54 0.16 -0.58 20.31
N LEU A 55 0.44 0.20 21.35
CA LEU A 55 1.35 1.35 21.25
C LEU A 55 2.77 0.96 20.75
N GLU A 56 3.30 -0.18 21.20
CA GLU A 56 4.59 -0.68 20.71
C GLU A 56 4.56 -0.98 19.20
N GLU A 57 3.45 -1.54 18.72
CA GLU A 57 3.22 -1.76 17.28
C GLU A 57 3.12 -0.41 16.53
N LEU A 58 2.52 0.61 17.15
CA LEU A 58 2.43 1.96 16.58
C LEU A 58 3.81 2.62 16.47
N GLN A 59 4.69 2.41 17.45
CA GLN A 59 6.08 2.86 17.39
C GLN A 59 6.85 2.16 16.26
N LYS A 60 6.75 0.83 16.16
CA LYS A 60 7.35 0.07 15.05
C LYS A 60 6.83 0.55 13.69
N LEU A 61 5.53 0.78 13.57
CA LEU A 61 4.93 1.34 12.37
C LEU A 61 5.55 2.70 12.00
N ARG A 62 5.76 3.58 12.98
CA ARG A 62 6.39 4.89 12.76
C ARG A 62 7.81 4.73 12.23
N ASP A 63 8.61 3.91 12.91
CA ASP A 63 10.06 3.83 12.71
C ASP A 63 10.43 2.98 11.49
N GLU A 64 9.68 1.91 11.23
CA GLU A 64 9.99 0.92 10.17
C GLU A 64 9.21 1.17 8.87
N CYS A 65 8.05 1.84 8.93
CA CYS A 65 7.21 2.06 7.75
C CYS A 65 7.05 3.55 7.40
N VAL A 66 6.50 4.36 8.32
CA VAL A 66 6.10 5.74 8.02
C VAL A 66 7.31 6.63 7.73
N ALA A 67 8.29 6.68 8.63
CA ALA A 67 9.48 7.52 8.43
C ALA A 67 10.30 7.10 7.20
N PRO A 68 10.62 5.80 6.98
CA PRO A 68 11.33 5.37 5.78
C PRO A 68 10.56 5.64 4.48
N SER A 69 9.24 5.44 4.48
CA SER A 69 8.39 5.75 3.32
C SER A 69 8.43 7.25 3.01
N ALA A 70 8.26 8.11 4.01
CA ALA A 70 8.32 9.57 3.84
C ALA A 70 9.69 10.02 3.31
N ALA A 71 10.79 9.48 3.85
CA ALA A 71 12.14 9.80 3.40
C ALA A 71 12.36 9.43 1.92
N LYS A 72 11.92 8.24 1.51
CA LYS A 72 12.00 7.79 0.10
C LYS A 72 11.17 8.68 -0.83
N LEU A 73 9.98 9.10 -0.42
CA LEU A 73 9.16 10.01 -1.21
C LEU A 73 9.81 11.39 -1.36
N ARG A 74 10.41 11.94 -0.30
CA ARG A 74 11.18 13.20 -0.39
C ARG A 74 12.40 13.07 -1.31
N GLN A 75 13.05 11.91 -1.32
CA GLN A 75 14.15 11.64 -2.23
C GLN A 75 13.69 11.57 -3.70
N ALA A 76 12.51 11.00 -3.95
CA ALA A 76 11.95 10.88 -5.29
C ALA A 76 11.34 12.20 -5.81
N ALA A 77 10.77 13.03 -4.93
CA ALA A 77 9.98 14.21 -5.28
C ALA A 77 10.67 15.22 -6.23
N PRO A 78 11.97 15.54 -6.11
CA PRO A 78 12.65 16.45 -7.05
C PRO A 78 12.77 15.91 -8.48
N HIS A 79 12.60 14.60 -8.65
CA HIS A 79 12.85 13.90 -9.91
C HIS A 79 11.59 13.27 -10.49
N SER A 80 10.55 13.14 -9.69
CA SER A 80 9.22 12.76 -10.14
C SER A 80 8.41 14.05 -10.30
N GLU A 81 8.00 14.41 -11.51
CA GLU A 81 7.04 15.52 -11.77
C GLU A 81 5.67 15.31 -11.08
N THR A 82 5.55 14.30 -10.22
CA THR A 82 4.35 13.92 -9.50
C THR A 82 4.20 14.76 -8.24
N THR A 83 3.30 15.74 -8.28
CA THR A 83 2.76 16.46 -7.12
C THR A 83 2.30 15.53 -6.00
N GLN A 84 1.90 14.29 -6.35
CA GLN A 84 1.52 13.23 -5.42
C GLN A 84 2.64 12.83 -4.46
N ALA A 85 3.90 12.74 -4.92
CA ALA A 85 5.01 12.30 -4.07
C ALA A 85 5.27 13.29 -2.93
N THR A 86 5.23 14.60 -3.23
CA THR A 86 5.35 15.67 -2.23
C THR A 86 4.18 15.66 -1.25
N ALA A 87 2.94 15.54 -1.74
CA ALA A 87 1.75 15.46 -0.88
C ALA A 87 1.78 14.23 0.05
N LEU A 88 2.19 13.07 -0.48
CA LEU A 88 2.38 11.84 0.30
C LEU A 88 3.44 12.03 1.39
N ALA A 89 4.59 12.61 1.06
CA ALA A 89 5.64 12.89 2.03
C ALA A 89 5.14 13.82 3.16
N GLY A 90 4.36 14.85 2.81
CA GLY A 90 3.71 15.75 3.77
C GLY A 90 2.78 15.01 4.72
N ASN A 91 1.83 14.25 4.18
CA ASN A 91 0.87 13.49 4.99
C ASN A 91 1.54 12.46 5.91
N LEU A 92 2.54 11.73 5.41
CA LEU A 92 3.31 10.77 6.22
C LEU A 92 4.12 11.47 7.31
N SER A 93 4.60 12.69 7.08
CA SER A 93 5.28 13.48 8.11
C SER A 93 4.33 13.89 9.24
N VAL A 94 3.07 14.22 8.91
CA VAL A 94 2.03 14.49 9.91
C VAL A 94 1.70 13.23 10.70
N ILE A 95 1.53 12.08 10.03
CA ILE A 95 1.31 10.78 10.69
C ILE A 95 2.46 10.47 11.66
N TYR A 96 3.71 10.60 11.21
CA TYR A 96 4.89 10.41 12.03
C TYR A 96 4.83 11.26 13.31
N HIS A 97 4.55 12.55 13.15
CA HIS A 97 4.48 13.48 14.26
C HIS A 97 3.34 13.12 15.24
N ARG A 98 2.16 12.74 14.74
CA ARG A 98 1.05 12.30 15.61
C ARG A 98 1.39 11.05 16.42
N ILE A 99 2.06 10.08 15.81
CA ILE A 99 2.50 8.88 16.54
C ILE A 99 3.52 9.25 17.60
N SER A 100 4.49 10.12 17.30
CA SER A 100 5.48 10.58 18.28
C SER A 100 4.82 11.26 19.48
N LEU A 101 3.83 12.13 19.25
CA LEU A 101 3.08 12.74 20.36
C LEU A 101 2.35 11.69 21.21
N LEU A 102 1.75 10.67 20.60
CA LEU A 102 1.10 9.59 21.35
C LEU A 102 2.09 8.81 22.22
N ILE A 103 3.32 8.60 21.74
CA ILE A 103 4.40 7.97 22.49
C ILE A 103 4.83 8.87 23.65
N GLU A 104 5.01 10.16 23.41
CA GLU A 104 5.35 11.15 24.44
C GLU A 104 4.29 11.21 25.56
N HIS A 105 3.01 11.22 25.20
CA HIS A 105 1.92 11.16 26.16
C HIS A 105 2.00 9.88 27.01
N ASN A 106 2.27 8.73 26.41
CA ASN A 106 2.42 7.49 27.17
C ASN A 106 3.64 7.51 28.11
N ILE A 107 4.77 8.09 27.71
CA ILE A 107 5.96 8.25 28.57
C ILE A 107 5.60 9.16 29.77
N ALA A 108 4.96 10.30 29.52
CA ALA A 108 4.52 11.21 30.58
C ALA A 108 3.57 10.53 31.59
N LEU A 109 2.69 9.62 31.12
CA LEU A 109 1.82 8.81 31.98
C LEU A 109 2.59 7.78 32.83
N GLN A 110 3.72 7.26 32.34
CA GLN A 110 4.58 6.34 33.08
C GLN A 110 5.37 7.06 34.16
N GLU A 111 5.80 8.29 33.90
CA GLU A 111 6.52 9.15 34.85
C GLU A 111 5.63 9.72 35.97
N GLY A 112 4.32 9.43 35.97
CA GLY A 112 3.42 9.83 37.05
C GLY A 112 3.12 11.33 37.10
N ARG A 113 3.30 12.07 36.00
CA ARG A 113 2.86 13.46 35.90
C ARG A 113 1.33 13.48 36.09
N GLY A 114 0.81 14.38 36.95
CA GLY A 114 -0.50 14.40 37.68
C GLY A 114 -1.82 13.90 37.03
N ARG A 115 -2.97 14.54 37.35
CA ARG A 115 -4.30 14.14 36.84
C ARG A 115 -4.65 14.79 35.50
N ASP A 116 -4.30 16.06 35.31
CA ASP A 116 -4.62 16.82 34.09
C ASP A 116 -3.95 16.17 32.85
N THR A 117 -2.74 15.65 33.05
CA THR A 117 -1.98 14.85 32.08
C THR A 117 -2.69 13.56 31.64
N VAL A 118 -3.53 12.94 32.49
CA VAL A 118 -4.29 11.73 32.13
C VAL A 118 -5.44 12.06 31.20
N ASP A 119 -6.20 13.12 31.50
CA ASP A 119 -7.30 13.57 30.64
C ASP A 119 -6.78 14.13 29.31
N ASP A 120 -5.66 14.86 29.33
CA ASP A 120 -5.00 15.35 28.11
C ASP A 120 -4.50 14.21 27.23
N SER A 121 -3.82 13.21 27.80
CA SER A 121 -3.32 12.06 27.05
C SER A 121 -4.47 11.25 26.44
N ARG A 122 -5.57 11.08 27.18
CA ARG A 122 -6.78 10.41 26.69
C ARG A 122 -7.44 11.18 25.54
N ALA A 123 -7.56 12.50 25.66
CA ALA A 123 -8.09 13.35 24.59
C ALA A 123 -7.20 13.33 23.35
N ALA A 124 -5.88 13.39 23.55
CA ALA A 124 -4.89 13.28 22.49
C ALA A 124 -4.98 11.93 21.77
N LEU A 125 -5.13 10.81 22.50
CA LEU A 125 -5.32 9.49 21.91
C LEU A 125 -6.53 9.44 20.98
N LEU A 126 -7.70 9.83 21.48
CA LEU A 126 -8.94 9.83 20.70
C LEU A 126 -8.79 10.67 19.42
N ARG A 127 -8.22 11.86 19.55
CA ARG A 127 -8.06 12.79 18.42
C ARG A 127 -7.04 12.29 17.40
N TYR A 128 -5.85 11.91 17.85
CA TYR A 128 -4.75 11.57 16.95
C TYR A 128 -4.95 10.23 16.25
N MET A 129 -5.59 9.25 16.89
CA MET A 129 -5.95 8.00 16.21
C MET A 129 -6.90 8.24 15.02
N GLU A 130 -7.89 9.12 15.20
CA GLU A 130 -8.81 9.53 14.12
C GLU A 130 -8.10 10.36 13.05
N GLU A 131 -7.24 11.31 13.43
CA GLU A 131 -6.44 12.09 12.49
C GLU A 131 -5.53 11.18 11.64
N ILE A 132 -4.81 10.24 12.27
CA ILE A 132 -3.94 9.28 11.57
C ILE A 132 -4.76 8.41 10.61
N HIS A 133 -5.92 7.91 11.04
CA HIS A 133 -6.79 7.09 10.19
C HIS A 133 -7.23 7.87 8.93
N ARG A 134 -7.67 9.12 9.08
CA ARG A 134 -8.04 9.99 7.93
C ARG A 134 -6.86 10.23 7.00
N LEU A 135 -5.67 10.48 7.55
CA LEU A 135 -4.46 10.71 6.77
C LEU A 135 -4.03 9.45 6.02
N ILE A 136 -4.13 8.27 6.62
CA ILE A 136 -3.86 6.99 5.93
C ILE A 136 -4.81 6.82 4.75
N ARG A 137 -6.12 7.09 4.93
CA ARG A 137 -7.10 7.03 3.82
C ARG A 137 -6.82 8.06 2.73
N ALA A 138 -6.25 9.21 3.07
CA ALA A 138 -5.78 10.19 2.08
C ALA A 138 -4.55 9.69 1.33
N CYS A 139 -3.58 9.08 2.04
CA CYS A 139 -2.41 8.46 1.44
C CYS A 139 -2.77 7.27 0.53
N GLU A 140 -3.74 6.42 0.90
CA GLU A 140 -4.21 5.32 0.03
C GLU A 140 -4.63 5.87 -1.35
N ARG A 141 -5.44 6.93 -1.38
CA ARG A 141 -5.89 7.58 -2.62
C ARG A 141 -4.74 8.18 -3.43
N LEU A 142 -3.81 8.87 -2.77
CA LEU A 142 -2.64 9.44 -3.44
C LEU A 142 -1.69 8.35 -3.97
N PHE A 143 -1.54 7.23 -3.27
CA PHE A 143 -0.75 6.09 -3.76
C PHE A 143 -1.43 5.35 -4.91
N GLU A 144 -2.77 5.30 -4.95
CA GLU A 144 -3.51 4.81 -6.11
C GLU A 144 -3.29 5.71 -7.35
N GLU A 145 -3.27 7.04 -7.17
CA GLU A 145 -2.96 8.00 -8.23
C GLU A 145 -1.51 7.86 -8.71
N LEU A 146 -0.56 7.74 -7.77
CA LEU A 146 0.84 7.50 -8.09
C LEU A 146 1.03 6.16 -8.82
N ALA A 147 0.34 5.10 -8.41
CA ALA A 147 0.38 3.83 -9.14
C ALA A 147 -0.14 4.00 -10.58
N SER A 148 -1.18 4.82 -10.78
CA SER A 148 -1.70 5.13 -12.11
C SER A 148 -0.70 5.88 -12.98
N SER A 149 0.10 6.82 -12.43
CA SER A 149 1.13 7.49 -13.21
C SER A 149 2.30 6.56 -13.55
N LEU A 150 2.58 5.58 -12.70
CA LEU A 150 3.62 4.57 -12.90
C LEU A 150 3.15 3.35 -13.72
N ARG A 151 1.98 3.40 -14.35
CA ARG A 151 1.38 2.24 -15.05
C ARG A 151 2.13 1.78 -16.31
N TYR A 152 3.10 2.56 -16.78
CA TYR A 152 3.97 2.24 -17.92
C TYR A 152 5.37 1.82 -17.48
N GLU A 153 5.66 1.90 -16.17
CA GLU A 153 6.97 1.56 -15.63
C GLU A 153 7.06 0.06 -15.37
N THR A 154 7.76 -0.67 -16.25
CA THR A 154 7.97 -2.13 -16.17
C THR A 154 8.33 -2.60 -14.76
N PHE A 155 9.28 -1.91 -14.10
CA PHE A 155 9.72 -2.28 -12.76
C PHE A 155 8.57 -2.22 -11.75
N PHE A 156 7.75 -1.17 -11.80
CA PHE A 156 6.64 -0.98 -10.87
C PHE A 156 5.55 -2.04 -11.10
N ILE A 157 5.15 -2.25 -12.35
CA ILE A 157 4.11 -3.21 -12.74
C ILE A 157 4.50 -4.64 -12.32
N ARG A 158 5.75 -5.05 -12.61
CA ARG A 158 6.27 -6.35 -12.18
C ARG A 158 6.31 -6.49 -10.67
N SER A 159 6.82 -5.48 -9.98
CA SER A 159 6.97 -5.52 -8.53
C SER A 159 5.61 -5.63 -7.85
N LEU A 160 4.62 -4.89 -8.35
CA LEU A 160 3.23 -4.99 -7.89
C LEU A 160 2.68 -6.41 -8.08
N TYR A 161 2.86 -7.02 -9.25
CA TYR A 161 2.38 -8.38 -9.50
C TYR A 161 3.09 -9.44 -8.64
N LEU A 162 4.42 -9.38 -8.57
CA LEU A 162 5.24 -10.42 -7.93
C LEU A 162 5.22 -10.33 -6.40
N HIS A 163 5.20 -9.12 -5.85
CA HIS A 163 5.47 -8.92 -4.43
C HIS A 163 4.26 -8.48 -3.61
N TRP A 164 3.09 -8.21 -4.23
CA TRP A 164 1.92 -7.74 -3.48
C TRP A 164 1.59 -8.58 -2.26
N GLN A 165 1.61 -9.91 -2.37
CA GLN A 165 1.27 -10.80 -1.24
C GLN A 165 2.23 -10.66 -0.04
N THR A 166 3.46 -10.21 -0.27
CA THR A 166 4.45 -9.92 0.79
C THR A 166 4.37 -8.47 1.29
N VAL A 167 3.61 -7.62 0.60
CA VAL A 167 3.39 -6.22 0.93
C VAL A 167 2.09 -6.05 1.69
N SER A 168 1.01 -6.68 1.23
CA SER A 168 -0.31 -6.59 1.84
C SER A 168 -1.16 -7.84 1.55
N PRO A 169 -1.87 -8.39 2.55
CA PRO A 169 -2.85 -9.45 2.32
C PRO A 169 -4.15 -8.94 1.67
N ASP A 170 -4.34 -7.62 1.54
CA ASP A 170 -5.58 -7.01 1.08
C ASP A 170 -5.74 -7.13 -0.45
N ARG A 171 -6.50 -8.15 -0.87
CA ARG A 171 -6.73 -8.40 -2.30
C ARG A 171 -7.65 -7.35 -2.94
N ASP A 172 -8.48 -6.66 -2.18
CA ASP A 172 -9.40 -5.67 -2.72
C ASP A 172 -8.69 -4.34 -2.96
N ALA A 173 -7.74 -3.96 -2.09
CA ALA A 173 -6.83 -2.85 -2.36
C ALA A 173 -6.05 -3.06 -3.67
N LEU A 174 -5.49 -4.26 -3.91
CA LEU A 174 -4.82 -4.57 -5.19
C LEU A 174 -5.75 -4.39 -6.39
N ARG A 175 -7.01 -4.85 -6.29
CA ARG A 175 -7.99 -4.68 -7.36
C ARG A 175 -8.31 -3.21 -7.61
N THR A 176 -8.42 -2.41 -6.55
CA THR A 176 -8.64 -0.96 -6.66
C THR A 176 -7.47 -0.26 -7.34
N ILE A 177 -6.23 -0.59 -6.95
CA ILE A 177 -5.01 -0.07 -7.60
C ILE A 177 -5.03 -0.40 -9.09
N TYR A 178 -5.25 -1.66 -9.48
CA TYR A 178 -5.29 -2.02 -10.89
C TYR A 178 -6.42 -1.33 -11.67
N ARG A 179 -7.59 -1.12 -11.06
CA ARG A 179 -8.70 -0.35 -11.67
C ARG A 179 -8.36 1.13 -11.88
N LYS A 180 -7.47 1.68 -11.05
CA LYS A 180 -6.97 3.05 -11.21
C LYS A 180 -5.92 3.12 -12.31
N MET A 181 -5.04 2.14 -12.39
CA MET A 181 -4.01 2.06 -13.44
C MET A 181 -4.63 1.82 -14.83
N TYR A 182 -5.59 0.91 -14.93
CA TYR A 182 -6.10 0.39 -16.21
C TYR A 182 -7.62 0.36 -16.27
N ALA A 183 -8.19 0.70 -17.42
CA ALA A 183 -9.65 0.71 -17.62
C ALA A 183 -10.27 -0.70 -17.49
N GLY A 184 -9.56 -1.74 -17.93
CA GLY A 184 -9.89 -3.15 -17.75
C GLY A 184 -9.48 -3.70 -16.39
N GLY A 185 -8.99 -2.84 -15.49
CA GLY A 185 -8.58 -3.17 -14.14
C GLY A 185 -7.55 -4.29 -14.10
N MET A 186 -7.76 -5.23 -13.17
CA MET A 186 -6.79 -6.32 -12.94
C MET A 186 -6.59 -7.22 -14.16
N VAL A 187 -7.58 -7.38 -15.04
CA VAL A 187 -7.41 -8.20 -16.25
C VAL A 187 -6.41 -7.55 -17.19
N GLU A 188 -6.59 -6.26 -17.47
CA GLU A 188 -5.67 -5.49 -18.32
C GLU A 188 -4.27 -5.40 -17.68
N GLY A 189 -4.19 -5.13 -16.37
CA GLY A 189 -2.91 -5.12 -15.67
C GLY A 189 -2.15 -6.45 -15.71
N LEU A 190 -2.85 -7.59 -15.70
CA LEU A 190 -2.20 -8.90 -15.90
C LEU A 190 -1.74 -9.11 -17.35
N LEU A 191 -2.44 -8.56 -18.35
CA LEU A 191 -1.97 -8.59 -19.73
C LEU A 191 -0.70 -7.74 -19.91
N GLU A 192 -0.63 -6.56 -19.28
CA GLU A 192 0.58 -5.73 -19.27
C GLU A 192 1.76 -6.50 -18.66
N VAL A 193 1.57 -7.15 -17.51
CA VAL A 193 2.60 -7.99 -16.87
C VAL A 193 3.04 -9.13 -17.79
N ALA A 194 2.10 -9.82 -18.44
CA ALA A 194 2.42 -10.93 -19.32
C ALA A 194 3.21 -10.51 -20.55
N GLU A 195 2.78 -9.42 -21.20
CA GLU A 195 3.46 -8.84 -22.36
C GLU A 195 4.87 -8.38 -22.00
N ASP A 196 5.03 -7.77 -20.84
CA ASP A 196 6.32 -7.33 -20.35
C ASP A 196 7.26 -8.53 -20.02
N PHE A 197 6.76 -9.62 -19.43
CA PHE A 197 7.53 -10.86 -19.28
C PHE A 197 7.93 -11.47 -20.62
N LEU A 198 7.01 -11.50 -21.59
CA LEU A 198 7.26 -11.99 -22.95
C LEU A 198 8.40 -11.19 -23.62
N ARG A 199 8.33 -9.85 -23.57
CA ARG A 199 9.36 -8.96 -24.14
C ARG A 199 10.73 -9.15 -23.49
N SER A 200 10.77 -9.57 -22.22
CA SER A 200 12.02 -9.82 -21.48
C SER A 200 12.49 -11.27 -21.50
N GLY A 201 11.88 -12.14 -22.32
CA GLY A 201 12.32 -13.53 -22.45
C GLY A 201 11.85 -14.49 -21.35
N PHE A 202 11.02 -14.02 -20.40
CA PHE A 202 10.48 -14.86 -19.32
C PHE A 202 9.20 -15.60 -19.77
N TYR A 203 9.30 -16.39 -20.83
CA TYR A 203 8.13 -16.95 -21.52
C TYR A 203 7.25 -17.85 -20.63
N MET A 204 7.85 -18.65 -19.74
CA MET A 204 7.09 -19.47 -18.78
C MET A 204 6.29 -18.61 -17.81
N ARG A 205 6.87 -17.50 -17.31
CA ARG A 205 6.15 -16.55 -16.45
C ARG A 205 5.03 -15.83 -17.21
N ALA A 206 5.27 -15.44 -18.46
CA ALA A 206 4.24 -14.87 -19.31
C ALA A 206 3.07 -15.84 -19.48
N LYS A 207 3.33 -17.12 -19.77
CA LYS A 207 2.31 -18.17 -19.86
C LYS A 207 1.48 -18.30 -18.58
N GLU A 208 2.13 -18.43 -17.43
CA GLU A 208 1.46 -18.51 -16.11
C GLU A 208 0.53 -17.32 -15.85
N VAL A 209 0.96 -16.11 -16.23
CA VAL A 209 0.16 -14.89 -16.07
C VAL A 209 -1.05 -14.93 -17.00
N LEU A 210 -0.89 -15.29 -18.28
CA LEU A 210 -1.98 -15.38 -19.26
C LEU A 210 -3.04 -16.39 -18.85
N GLU A 211 -2.64 -17.55 -18.31
CA GLU A 211 -3.55 -18.56 -17.76
C GLU A 211 -4.39 -17.99 -16.61
N LYS A 212 -3.76 -17.26 -15.68
CA LYS A 212 -4.47 -16.55 -14.59
C LYS A 212 -5.43 -15.50 -15.15
N THR A 213 -5.01 -14.74 -16.18
CA THR A 213 -5.84 -13.72 -16.82
C THR A 213 -7.11 -14.30 -17.44
N ARG A 214 -7.00 -15.45 -18.13
CA ARG A 214 -8.13 -16.13 -18.77
C ARG A 214 -9.28 -16.39 -17.81
N SER A 215 -8.97 -16.87 -16.60
CA SER A 215 -9.98 -17.16 -15.57
C SER A 215 -10.76 -15.93 -15.08
N ARG A 216 -10.21 -14.72 -15.31
CA ARG A 216 -10.72 -13.43 -14.84
C ARG A 216 -11.44 -12.63 -15.92
N LEU A 217 -11.24 -12.92 -17.21
CA LEU A 217 -11.94 -12.25 -18.31
C LEU A 217 -13.47 -12.31 -18.17
N ARG A 218 -14.00 -13.42 -17.65
CA ARG A 218 -15.44 -13.59 -17.37
C ARG A 218 -16.03 -12.58 -16.38
N LEU A 219 -15.19 -11.89 -15.60
CA LEU A 219 -15.61 -10.88 -14.63
C LEU A 219 -15.80 -9.49 -15.27
N ILE A 220 -15.38 -9.31 -16.53
CA ILE A 220 -15.58 -8.08 -17.29
C ILE A 220 -17.01 -8.05 -17.80
N LYS A 221 -17.81 -7.10 -17.30
CA LYS A 221 -19.23 -6.96 -17.64
C LYS A 221 -19.47 -6.28 -18.99
N ARG A 222 -18.58 -5.38 -19.41
CA ARG A 222 -18.72 -4.64 -20.67
C ARG A 222 -18.25 -5.51 -21.83
N GLN A 223 -19.16 -5.86 -22.73
CA GLN A 223 -18.89 -6.83 -23.79
C GLN A 223 -17.79 -6.36 -24.75
N GLU A 224 -17.81 -5.10 -25.19
CA GLU A 224 -16.77 -4.53 -26.07
C GLU A 224 -15.37 -4.62 -25.46
N GLN A 225 -15.25 -4.18 -24.20
CA GLN A 225 -14.01 -4.24 -23.45
C GLN A 225 -13.53 -5.69 -23.25
N ARG A 226 -14.46 -6.60 -22.94
CA ARG A 226 -14.16 -8.02 -22.81
C ARG A 226 -13.62 -8.60 -24.11
N SER A 227 -14.27 -8.34 -25.24
CA SER A 227 -13.84 -8.82 -26.56
C SER A 227 -12.45 -8.29 -26.93
N SER A 228 -12.17 -7.01 -26.66
CA SER A 228 -10.85 -6.39 -26.90
C SER A 228 -9.75 -7.06 -26.06
N LEU A 229 -9.98 -7.24 -24.75
CA LEU A 229 -9.02 -7.90 -23.87
C LEU A 229 -8.84 -9.38 -24.20
N GLU A 230 -9.91 -10.06 -24.63
CA GLU A 230 -9.84 -11.45 -25.07
C GLU A 230 -9.03 -11.63 -26.36
N ALA A 231 -9.19 -10.71 -27.33
CA ALA A 231 -8.36 -10.69 -28.53
C ALA A 231 -6.87 -10.48 -28.19
N ARG A 232 -6.58 -9.53 -27.29
CA ARG A 232 -5.20 -9.29 -26.81
C ARG A 232 -4.62 -10.50 -26.08
N LEU A 233 -5.42 -11.16 -25.23
CA LEU A 233 -5.02 -12.40 -24.55
C LEU A 233 -4.63 -13.49 -25.56
N ARG A 234 -5.48 -13.76 -26.57
CA ARG A 234 -5.21 -14.80 -27.58
C ARG A 234 -3.94 -14.50 -28.38
N ARG A 235 -3.73 -13.23 -28.75
CA ARG A 235 -2.51 -12.79 -29.44
C ARG A 235 -1.26 -13.08 -28.60
N LEU A 236 -1.25 -12.64 -27.34
CA LEU A 236 -0.11 -12.86 -26.45
C LEU A 236 0.14 -14.35 -26.16
N GLN A 237 -0.92 -15.16 -26.07
CA GLN A 237 -0.77 -16.62 -25.91
C GLN A 237 -0.05 -17.24 -27.11
N ALA A 238 -0.45 -16.89 -28.34
CA ALA A 238 0.20 -17.39 -29.54
C ALA A 238 1.68 -16.94 -29.63
N GLU A 239 1.97 -15.69 -29.26
CA GLU A 239 3.34 -15.17 -29.23
C GLU A 239 4.21 -15.92 -28.20
N VAL A 240 3.69 -16.18 -26.99
CA VAL A 240 4.37 -16.95 -25.94
C VAL A 240 4.60 -18.39 -26.36
N GLU A 241 3.60 -19.06 -26.93
CA GLU A 241 3.72 -20.45 -27.42
C GLU A 241 4.77 -20.56 -28.53
N ASN A 242 4.75 -19.65 -29.50
CA ASN A 242 5.76 -19.59 -30.54
C ASN A 242 7.17 -19.36 -29.98
N ALA A 243 7.32 -18.46 -29.00
CA ALA A 243 8.61 -18.20 -28.35
C ALA A 243 9.10 -19.42 -27.55
N LEU A 244 8.21 -20.10 -26.82
CA LEU A 244 8.54 -21.33 -26.10
C LEU A 244 8.96 -22.45 -27.04
N ASN A 245 8.22 -22.68 -28.13
CA ASN A 245 8.54 -23.71 -29.12
C ASN A 245 9.91 -23.47 -29.77
N LYS A 246 10.25 -22.21 -30.07
CA LYS A 246 11.59 -21.86 -30.59
C LYS A 246 12.71 -22.06 -29.58
N THR A 247 12.41 -21.87 -28.28
CA THR A 247 13.41 -21.93 -27.21
C THR A 247 13.62 -23.35 -26.68
N LEU A 248 12.56 -24.16 -26.65
CA LEU A 248 12.55 -25.53 -26.10
C LEU A 248 12.57 -26.61 -27.18
N GLY A 249 12.14 -26.31 -28.40
CA GLY A 249 12.09 -27.23 -29.54
C GLY A 249 13.28 -27.12 -30.49
N GLY A 250 14.33 -26.39 -30.12
CA GLY A 250 15.62 -26.39 -30.83
C GLY A 250 16.48 -27.57 -30.40
N VAL A 251 16.14 -28.76 -30.89
CA VAL A 251 17.05 -29.92 -31.02
C VAL A 251 17.16 -30.24 -32.49
#